data_AF-A0A644WJH0-F1
#
_entry.id   AF-A0A644WJH0-F1
#
_cell.length_a   1.000
_cell.length_b   1.000
_cell.length_c   1.000
_cell.angle_alpha   90.00
_cell.angle_beta   90.00
_cell.angle_gamma   90.00
#
_symmetry.space_group_name_H-M   'P 1'
#
loop_
_entity.id
_entity.type
_entity.pdbx_description
1 polymer ?
#
loop_
_entity_poly.entity_id
_entity_poly.type
_entity_poly.pdbx_seq_one_letter_code
_entity_poly.pdbx_strand_id
1 'polypeptide(L)' 'MKQWYEYPALRDKETFLCMLRKGMTCEEIAEETGCSVSAVHTAEKRHRLRKPVIIMSEELRRKLEL' A
#
# COMPACT_ATOMS: atom_id res chain seq x y z
N MET A 1 -11.00 13.55 13.74
CA MET A 1 -10.70 12.48 12.76
C MET A 1 -9.32 11.94 13.09
N LYS A 2 -9.20 10.64 13.37
CA LYS A 2 -7.90 9.99 13.59
C LYS A 2 -7.11 10.00 12.29
N GLN A 3 -5.83 10.37 12.36
CA GLN A 3 -4.95 10.45 11.20
C GLN A 3 -4.29 9.10 10.91
N TRP A 4 -3.84 8.90 9.68
CA TRP A 4 -3.25 7.62 9.22
C TRP A 4 -2.05 7.15 10.05
N TYR A 5 -1.27 8.07 10.65
CA TYR A 5 -0.10 7.73 11.46
C TYR A 5 -0.44 7.18 12.86
N GLU A 6 -1.70 7.30 13.29
CA GLU A 6 -2.21 6.71 14.53
C GLU A 6 -2.47 5.20 14.38
N TYR A 7 -2.47 4.69 13.14
CA TYR A 7 -2.67 3.27 12.84
C TYR A 7 -1.31 2.60 12.55
N PRO A 8 -0.82 1.68 13.40
CA PRO A 8 0.46 1.03 13.21
C PRO A 8 0.60 0.34 11.85
N ALA A 9 -0.47 -0.29 11.37
CA ALA A 9 -0.52 -0.97 10.07
C ALA A 9 -0.38 -0.03 8.86
N LEU A 10 -0.82 1.23 8.96
CA LEU A 10 -0.64 2.25 7.93
C LEU A 10 0.69 3.00 8.07
N ARG A 11 1.18 3.16 9.31
CA ARG A 11 2.47 3.78 9.61
C ARG A 11 3.63 2.92 9.12
N ASP A 12 3.54 1.61 9.35
CA ASP A 12 4.54 0.65 8.91
C ASP A 12 4.45 0.39 7.40
N LYS A 13 5.49 0.79 6.69
CA LYS A 13 5.53 0.72 5.22
C LYS A 13 5.50 -0.72 4.73
N GLU A 14 6.19 -1.64 5.40
CA GLU A 14 6.28 -3.03 4.95
C GLU A 14 4.96 -3.75 5.14
N THR A 15 4.29 -3.51 6.26
CA THR A 15 2.96 -4.04 6.56
C THR A 15 1.95 -3.53 5.54
N PHE A 16 1.94 -2.22 5.27
CA PHE A 16 1.07 -1.62 4.25
C PHE A 16 1.33 -2.16 2.84
N LEU A 17 2.61 -2.28 2.45
CA LEU A 17 2.99 -2.86 1.15
C LEU A 17 2.67 -4.35 1.06
N CYS A 18 2.74 -5.09 2.16
CA CYS A 18 2.36 -6.51 2.20
C CYS A 18 0.87 -6.67 1.91
N MET A 19 0.00 -5.82 2.46
CA MET A 19 -1.44 -5.84 2.18
C MET A 19 -1.72 -5.51 0.70
N LEU A 20 -1.06 -4.49 0.15
CA LEU A 20 -1.16 -4.16 -1.28
C LEU A 20 -0.66 -5.30 -2.19
N ARG A 21 0.43 -5.99 -1.82
CA ARG A 21 0.96 -7.14 -2.56
C ARG A 21 0.05 -8.36 -2.52
N LYS A 22 -0.77 -8.48 -1.48
CA LYS A 22 -1.83 -9.50 -1.38
C LYS A 22 -3.04 -9.18 -2.27
N GLY A 23 -3.05 -8.02 -2.94
CA GLY A 23 -4.14 -7.60 -3.81
C GLY A 23 -5.31 -6.94 -3.07
N MET A 24 -5.15 -6.61 -1.79
CA MET A 24 -6.20 -5.96 -1.00
C MET A 24 -6.48 -4.54 -1.51
N THR A 25 -7.76 -4.21 -1.60
CA THR A 25 -8.29 -2.87 -1.90
C THR A 25 -8.15 -1.92 -0.71
N CYS A 26 -8.30 -0.62 -0.94
CA CYS A 26 -8.20 0.36 0.15
C CYS A 26 -9.31 0.18 1.19
N GLU A 27 -10.48 -0.28 0.75
CA GLU A 27 -11.64 -0.60 1.57
C GLU A 27 -11.38 -1.82 2.45
N GLU A 28 -10.85 -2.90 1.88
CA GLU A 28 -10.46 -4.10 2.64
C GLU A 28 -9.35 -3.80 3.64
N ILE A 29 -8.37 -2.97 3.27
CA ILE A 29 -7.33 -2.51 4.20
C ILE A 29 -7.94 -1.68 5.32
N ALA A 30 -8.92 -0.82 5.02
CA ALA A 30 -9.60 -0.01 6.02
C ALA A 30 -10.35 -0.89 7.02
N GLU A 31 -11.06 -1.91 6.54
CA GLU A 31 -11.78 -2.88 7.35
C GLU A 31 -10.82 -3.71 8.22
N GLU A 32 -9.79 -4.29 7.62
CA GLU A 32 -8.76 -5.10 8.30
C GLU A 32 -8.04 -4.31 9.41
N THR A 33 -7.76 -3.03 9.16
CA THR A 33 -7.01 -2.18 10.10
C THR A 33 -7.91 -1.37 11.05
N GLY A 34 -9.23 -1.47 10.91
CA GLY A 34 -10.21 -0.69 11.67
C GLY A 34 -10.05 0.83 11.47
N CYS A 35 -9.51 1.25 10.33
CA CYS A 35 -9.27 2.65 10.01
C CYS A 35 -10.28 3.15 8.97
N SER A 36 -10.27 4.46 8.69
CA SER A 36 -11.08 5.02 7.61
C SER A 36 -10.39 4.86 6.26
N VAL A 37 -11.17 4.66 5.20
CA VAL A 37 -10.65 4.59 3.81
C VAL A 37 -9.84 5.86 3.47
N SER A 38 -10.24 7.02 3.97
CA SER A 38 -9.50 8.28 3.81
C SER A 38 -8.10 8.24 4.43
N ALA A 39 -7.94 7.57 5.57
CA ALA A 39 -6.63 7.36 6.20
C ALA A 39 -5.75 6.44 5.35
N VAL A 40 -6.32 5.36 4.79
CA VAL A 40 -5.65 4.45 3.85
C VAL A 40 -5.14 5.21 2.62
N HIS A 41 -5.99 6.00 1.97
CA HIS A 41 -5.58 6.80 0.80
C HIS A 41 -4.47 7.80 1.12
N THR A 42 -4.49 8.41 2.31
CA THR A 42 -3.46 9.35 2.74
C THR A 42 -2.13 8.63 2.97
N ALA A 43 -2.16 7.45 3.61
CA ALA A 43 -0.98 6.59 3.78
C ALA A 43 -0.44 6.11 2.44
N GLU A 44 -1.32 5.69 1.52
CA GLU A 44 -0.96 5.24 0.18
C GLU A 44 -0.21 6.34 -0.59
N LYS A 45 -0.78 7.56 -0.64
CA LYS A 45 -0.13 8.71 -1.27
C LYS A 45 1.24 8.98 -0.63
N ARG A 46 1.33 8.96 0.71
CA ARG A 46 2.59 9.23 1.44
C ARG A 46 3.68 8.17 1.16
N HIS A 47 3.31 6.89 1.14
CA HIS A 47 4.23 5.78 0.86
C HIS A 47 4.63 5.73 -0.62
N ARG A 48 3.71 6.06 -1.54
CA ARG A 48 4.00 6.19 -2.98
C ARG A 48 4.88 7.42 -3.29
N LEU A 49 4.76 8.52 -2.55
CA LEU A 49 5.72 9.64 -2.63
C LEU A 49 7.13 9.24 -2.14
N ARG A 50 7.24 8.20 -1.32
CA ARG A 50 8.49 7.57 -0.88
C ARG A 50 8.79 6.26 -1.61
N LYS A 51 8.22 6.02 -2.80
CA LYS A 51 8.30 4.70 -3.44
C LYS A 51 9.76 4.27 -3.60
N PRO A 52 10.10 3.04 -3.17
CA PRO A 52 11.30 2.39 -3.67
C PRO A 52 11.10 2.13 -5.16
N VAL A 53 12.11 2.44 -5.96
CA VAL A 53 12.18 2.06 -7.37
C VAL A 53 11.99 0.55 -7.45
N ILE A 54 10.86 0.10 -8.00
CA ILE A 54 10.71 -1.30 -8.38
C ILE A 54 11.54 -1.45 -9.65
N ILE A 55 12.77 -1.94 -9.51
CA ILE A 55 13.53 -2.41 -10.66
C ILE A 55 12.86 -3.71 -11.10
N MET A 56 11.91 -3.61 -12.03
CA MET A 56 11.40 -4.80 -12.72
C MET A 56 12.54 -5.39 -13.54
N SER A 57 12.85 -6.67 -13.36
CA SER A 57 13.79 -7.32 -14.28
C SER A 57 13.20 -7.31 -15.69
N GLU A 58 14.05 -7.15 -16.69
CA GLU A 58 13.71 -7.29 -18.12
C GLU A 58 12.92 -8.58 -18.40
N GLU A 59 13.22 -9.64 -17.64
CA GLU A 59 12.60 -10.95 -17.74
C GLU A 59 11.11 -10.94 -17.35
N LEU A 60 10.73 -10.16 -16.34
CA LEU A 60 9.33 -10.01 -15.95
C LEU A 60 8.57 -9.14 -16.95
N ARG A 61 9.23 -8.14 -17.56
CA ARG A 61 8.64 -7.32 -18.64
C ARG A 61 8.29 -8.19 -19.85
N ARG A 62 9.23 -9.04 -20.29
CA ARG A 62 9.04 -9.94 -21.44
C ARG A 62 7.94 -10.98 -21.22
N LYS A 63 7.68 -11.42 -19.99
CA LYS A 63 6.61 -12.40 -19.69
C LYS A 63 5.21 -11.79 -19.66
N LEU A 64 5.09 -10.47 -19.51
CA LEU A 64 3.81 -9.75 -19.42
C LEU A 64 3.38 -9.11 -20.73
N GLU A 65 4.26 -9.04 -21.73
CA GLU A 65 3.88 -8.76 -23.12
C GLU A 65 3.39 -10.08 -23.75
N LEU A 66 2.06 -10.22 -23.83
CA LEU A 66 1.36 -11.23 -24.63
C LEU A 66 1.64 -11.04 -26.12
#